data_AF-A0A8J9S080-F1
#
_entry.id   AF-A0A8J9S080-F1
#
_cell.length_a   1.000
_cell.length_b   1.000
_cell.length_c   1.000
_cell.angle_alpha   90.00
_cell.angle_beta   90.00
_cell.angle_gamma   90.00
#
_symmetry.space_group_name_H-M   'P 1'
#
loop_
_entity.id
_entity.type
_entity.pdbx_description
1 polymer ?
#
loop_
_entity_poly.entity_id
_entity_poly.type
_entity_poly.pdbx_seq_one_letter_code
_entity_poly.pdbx_strand_id
1 'polypeptide(L)'
;TVCHYGMDQEATAMTQYVADLCIVANQSSHFFNQKVVLHSLHNESMNGKLGIAKGYVVSTKRRAVLIMDTKKIVGIKPENILLQQPSKAPQELVKLYDAQDRLGEVCLLECVLKNCVDATQHLLGEHNARVDIEDWDGFSPLSMATIPADSPANEASRIISKYTAKKKRQREKNFSKEGSLSNTKV
;
A
#
# COMPACT_ATOMS: atom_id res chain seq x y z
N THR A 1 6.35 6.15 -6.94
CA THR A 1 5.82 5.18 -7.93
C THR A 1 6.69 3.94 -7.94
N VAL A 2 6.08 2.75 -7.89
CA VAL A 2 6.79 1.50 -7.56
C VAL A 2 7.58 0.94 -8.74
N CYS A 3 7.23 1.22 -9.98
CA CYS A 3 8.06 1.03 -11.17
C CYS A 3 7.40 1.78 -12.35
N HIS A 4 8.19 2.50 -13.15
CA HIS A 4 7.75 3.00 -14.45
C HIS A 4 8.16 1.98 -15.51
N TYR A 5 7.19 1.39 -16.20
CA TYR A 5 7.48 0.46 -17.30
C TYR A 5 7.55 1.21 -18.62
N GLY A 6 8.44 0.75 -19.52
CA GLY A 6 8.39 1.14 -20.92
C GLY A 6 7.09 0.65 -21.57
N MET A 7 6.66 1.30 -22.64
CA MET A 7 5.50 0.87 -23.43
C MET A 7 5.67 -0.61 -23.85
N ASP A 8 4.61 -1.40 -23.71
CA ASP A 8 4.55 -2.83 -24.06
C ASP A 8 5.54 -3.76 -23.32
N GLN A 9 6.03 -3.38 -22.14
CA GLN A 9 6.84 -4.26 -21.30
C GLN A 9 6.02 -4.85 -20.16
N GLU A 10 6.13 -6.17 -19.96
CA GLU A 10 5.55 -6.87 -18.81
C GLU A 10 6.51 -6.81 -17.61
N ALA A 11 5.95 -6.76 -16.39
CA ALA A 11 6.73 -6.92 -15.18
C ALA A 11 7.23 -8.37 -15.04
N THR A 12 8.54 -8.50 -14.91
CA THR A 12 9.12 -9.80 -14.56
C THR A 12 8.71 -10.20 -13.14
N ALA A 13 8.72 -11.51 -12.85
CA ALA A 13 8.48 -12.02 -11.49
C ALA A 13 9.41 -11.38 -10.44
N MET A 14 10.65 -11.08 -10.82
CA MET A 14 11.59 -10.37 -9.96
C MET A 14 11.11 -8.95 -9.66
N THR A 15 10.58 -8.24 -10.65
CA THR A 15 10.11 -6.87 -10.47
C THR A 15 8.89 -6.81 -9.55
N GLN A 16 7.94 -7.73 -9.73
CA GLN A 16 6.79 -7.89 -8.84
C GLN A 16 7.24 -8.21 -7.41
N TYR A 17 8.21 -9.13 -7.27
CA TYR A 17 8.78 -9.44 -5.96
C TYR A 17 9.43 -8.22 -5.30
N VAL A 18 10.26 -7.43 -6.00
CA VAL A 18 10.83 -6.19 -5.44
C VAL A 18 9.73 -5.22 -5.01
N ALA A 19 8.69 -5.05 -5.84
CA ALA A 19 7.55 -4.19 -5.52
C ALA A 19 6.90 -4.58 -4.19
N ASP A 20 6.66 -5.87 -3.97
CA ASP A 20 6.10 -6.39 -2.72
C ASP A 20 7.01 -6.08 -1.52
N LEU A 21 8.32 -6.24 -1.68
CA LEU A 21 9.28 -5.92 -0.62
C LEU A 21 9.25 -4.42 -0.25
N CYS A 22 9.15 -3.54 -1.26
CA CYS A 22 9.06 -2.10 -1.06
C CYS A 22 7.76 -1.69 -0.37
N ILE A 23 6.63 -2.29 -0.76
CA ILE A 23 5.32 -2.05 -0.14
C ILE A 23 5.36 -2.37 1.35
N VAL A 24 5.93 -3.52 1.72
CA VAL A 24 6.09 -3.92 3.14
C VAL A 24 7.04 -2.97 3.88
N ALA A 25 8.18 -2.63 3.29
CA ALA A 25 9.14 -1.72 3.92
C ALA A 25 8.55 -0.33 4.17
N ASN A 26 7.68 0.15 3.28
CA ASN A 26 7.05 1.46 3.38
C ASN A 26 6.11 1.57 4.60
N GLN A 27 5.50 0.48 5.07
CA GLN A 27 4.57 0.49 6.22
C GLN A 27 5.18 1.03 7.51
N SER A 28 6.52 1.08 7.60
CA SER A 28 7.24 1.60 8.76
C SER A 28 8.23 2.72 8.41
N SER A 29 8.15 3.27 7.19
CA SER A 29 9.11 4.27 6.67
C SER A 29 9.12 5.56 7.48
N HIS A 30 7.99 5.95 8.08
CA HIS A 30 7.87 7.11 8.96
C HIS A 30 8.78 7.06 10.19
N PHE A 31 9.25 5.88 10.61
CA PHE A 31 10.24 5.77 11.69
C PHE A 31 11.67 6.06 11.22
N PHE A 32 11.95 6.07 9.92
CA PHE A 32 13.32 6.16 9.43
C PHE A 32 14.02 7.44 9.90
N ASN A 33 15.17 7.26 10.56
CA ASN A 33 15.97 8.29 11.21
C ASN A 33 15.23 9.10 12.30
N GLN A 34 14.09 8.62 12.79
CA GLN A 34 13.37 9.22 13.91
C GLN A 34 13.82 8.66 15.25
N LYS A 35 13.66 9.46 16.31
CA LYS A 35 13.80 8.99 17.70
C LYS A 35 12.58 8.17 18.08
N VAL A 36 12.82 6.97 18.59
CA VAL A 36 11.79 6.00 18.91
C VAL A 36 11.95 5.42 20.31
N VAL A 37 10.86 4.93 20.87
CA VAL A 37 10.77 4.19 22.13
C VAL A 37 10.34 2.76 21.81
N LEU A 38 11.00 1.79 22.43
CA LEU A 38 10.63 0.39 22.30
C LEU A 38 9.52 0.02 23.29
N HIS A 39 8.59 -0.84 22.89
CA HIS A 39 7.53 -1.31 23.77
C HIS A 39 7.06 -2.72 23.41
N SER A 40 6.34 -3.36 24.35
CA SER A 40 5.68 -4.66 24.15
C SER A 40 6.62 -5.76 23.65
N LEU A 41 7.91 -5.68 23.99
CA LEU A 41 8.90 -6.72 23.71
C LEU A 41 8.88 -7.78 24.81
N HIS A 42 9.13 -9.03 24.41
CA HIS A 42 9.28 -10.15 25.34
C HIS A 42 10.46 -9.98 26.32
N ASN A 43 11.56 -9.37 25.86
CA ASN A 43 12.64 -8.96 26.75
C ASN A 43 12.25 -7.63 27.42
N GLU A 44 11.70 -7.71 28.63
CA GLU A 44 11.18 -6.55 29.37
C GLU A 44 12.22 -5.46 29.61
N SER A 45 13.50 -5.81 29.77
CA SER A 45 14.59 -4.84 29.98
C SER A 45 14.80 -3.88 28.81
N MET A 46 14.27 -4.20 27.63
CA MET A 46 14.35 -3.36 26.44
C MET A 46 13.17 -2.39 26.31
N ASN A 47 12.04 -2.64 26.99
CA ASN A 47 10.88 -1.77 26.94
C ASN A 47 11.22 -0.40 27.59
N GLY A 48 10.77 0.68 26.96
CA GLY A 48 11.09 2.06 27.37
C GLY A 48 12.44 2.58 26.88
N LYS A 49 13.32 1.73 26.31
CA LYS A 49 14.60 2.21 25.79
C LYS A 49 14.43 3.13 24.58
N LEU A 50 15.26 4.17 24.53
CA LEU A 50 15.34 5.12 23.43
C LEU A 50 16.29 4.62 22.34
N GLY A 51 15.90 4.81 21.09
CA GLY A 51 16.72 4.49 19.94
C GLY A 51 16.49 5.43 18.75
N ILE A 52 17.31 5.25 17.72
CA ILE A 52 17.11 5.86 16.40
C ILE A 52 16.78 4.74 15.43
N ALA A 53 15.60 4.79 14.83
CA ALA A 53 15.19 3.81 13.83
C ALA A 53 16.00 4.01 12.53
N LYS A 54 16.50 2.92 11.97
CA LYS A 54 17.33 2.85 10.75
C LYS A 54 16.60 2.05 9.68
N GLY A 55 17.32 1.41 8.77
CA GLY A 55 16.77 0.67 7.64
C GLY A 55 15.83 -0.47 8.05
N TYR A 56 14.91 -0.80 7.15
CA TYR A 56 14.06 -1.98 7.27
C TYR A 56 14.79 -3.19 6.68
N VAL A 57 14.90 -4.27 7.44
CA VAL A 57 15.54 -5.51 7.06
C VAL A 57 14.45 -6.49 6.60
N VAL A 58 14.29 -6.57 5.28
CA VAL A 58 13.22 -7.35 4.64
C VAL A 58 13.24 -8.82 5.06
N SER A 59 14.40 -9.47 5.07
CA SER A 59 14.54 -10.89 5.39
C SER A 59 14.04 -11.27 6.79
N THR A 60 14.09 -10.34 7.74
CA THR A 60 13.66 -10.58 9.13
C THR A 60 12.36 -9.86 9.49
N LYS A 61 11.78 -9.11 8.53
CA LYS A 61 10.60 -8.25 8.71
C LYS A 61 10.73 -7.30 9.91
N ARG A 62 11.92 -6.75 10.12
CA ARG A 62 12.26 -5.92 11.29
C ARG A 62 12.95 -4.63 10.87
N ARG A 63 12.76 -3.58 11.65
CA ARG A 63 13.52 -2.33 11.54
C ARG A 63 14.74 -2.40 12.44
N ALA A 64 15.91 -2.06 11.90
CA ALA A 64 17.10 -1.88 12.69
C ALA A 64 16.92 -0.64 13.58
N VAL A 65 17.20 -0.75 14.88
CA VAL A 65 17.15 0.36 15.83
C VAL A 65 18.49 0.47 16.53
N LEU A 66 19.13 1.63 16.41
CA LEU A 66 20.34 1.96 17.17
C LEU A 66 19.93 2.40 18.58
N ILE A 67 20.20 1.59 19.59
CA ILE A 67 19.85 1.92 20.97
C ILE A 67 20.85 2.95 21.51
N MET A 68 20.33 4.04 22.09
CA MET A 68 21.17 5.20 22.43
C MET A 68 22.14 4.92 23.59
N ASP A 69 21.76 4.06 24.54
CA ASP A 69 22.53 3.73 25.75
C ASP A 69 23.80 2.90 25.45
N THR A 70 23.64 1.90 24.59
CA THR A 70 24.61 0.84 24.33
C THR A 70 25.27 1.00 22.96
N LYS A 71 24.74 1.89 22.11
CA LYS A 71 25.13 2.07 20.71
C LYS A 71 25.04 0.79 19.87
N LYS A 72 24.29 -0.21 20.34
CA LYS A 72 24.06 -1.47 19.61
C LYS A 72 22.88 -1.32 18.66
N ILE A 73 22.96 -2.01 17.52
CA ILE A 73 21.85 -2.13 16.58
C ILE A 73 21.10 -3.42 16.88
N VAL A 74 19.79 -3.33 17.04
CA VAL A 74 18.90 -4.48 17.25
C VAL A 74 17.75 -4.48 16.25
N GLY A 75 17.28 -5.65 15.86
CA GLY A 75 16.16 -5.81 14.95
C GLY A 75 14.82 -5.85 15.69
N ILE A 76 14.01 -4.80 15.55
CA ILE A 76 12.72 -4.66 16.23
C ILE A 76 11.58 -4.75 15.22
N LYS A 77 10.49 -5.45 15.56
CA LYS A 77 9.32 -5.47 14.69
C LYS A 77 8.65 -4.10 14.69
N PRO A 78 8.12 -3.60 13.57
CA PRO A 78 7.51 -2.27 13.51
C PRO A 78 6.43 -2.02 14.58
N GLU A 79 5.61 -3.03 14.92
CA GLU A 79 4.56 -2.92 15.94
C GLU A 79 5.08 -2.77 17.38
N ASN A 80 6.39 -2.86 17.60
CA ASN A 80 7.06 -2.69 18.90
C ASN A 80 7.83 -1.35 19.00
N ILE A 81 7.52 -0.39 18.11
CA ILE A 81 8.21 0.89 17.98
C ILE A 81 7.18 2.03 18.07
N LEU A 82 7.44 3.01 18.93
CA LEU A 82 6.68 4.26 19.01
C LEU A 82 7.59 5.45 18.71
N LEU A 83 7.07 6.52 18.11
CA LEU A 83 7.79 7.80 18.01
C LEU A 83 7.91 8.42 19.41
N GLN A 84 9.11 8.87 19.78
CA GLN A 84 9.35 9.47 21.11
C GLN A 84 8.59 10.79 21.30
N GLN A 85 8.51 11.58 20.24
CA GLN A 85 7.65 12.75 20.17
C GLN A 85 6.91 12.65 18.85
N PRO A 86 5.60 12.33 18.84
CA PRO A 86 4.81 12.44 17.63
C PRO A 86 4.76 13.94 17.28
N SER A 87 5.68 14.41 16.43
CA SER A 87 5.73 15.82 16.01
C SER A 87 4.51 16.23 15.19
N LYS A 88 3.72 15.25 14.76
CA LYS A 88 2.40 15.37 14.13
C LYS A 88 1.57 14.19 14.63
N ALA A 89 0.24 14.34 14.66
CA ALA A 89 -0.67 13.21 14.84
C ALA A 89 -0.25 12.04 13.90
N PRO A 90 -0.46 10.77 14.28
CA PRO A 90 -0.13 9.64 13.42
C PRO A 90 -0.75 9.86 12.05
N GLN A 91 0.07 10.24 11.07
CA GLN A 91 -0.39 10.42 9.71
C GLN A 91 -0.49 9.01 9.15
N GLU A 92 -1.70 8.56 8.86
CA GLU A 92 -1.90 7.26 8.22
C GLU A 92 -1.04 7.23 6.95
N LEU A 93 -0.13 6.26 6.89
CA LEU A 93 0.77 6.14 5.76
C LEU A 93 -0.05 5.81 4.53
N VAL A 94 -0.01 6.71 3.55
CA VAL A 94 -0.53 6.40 2.22
C VAL A 94 0.21 5.17 1.71
N LYS A 95 -0.56 4.19 1.25
CA LYS A 95 -0.01 2.95 0.71
C LYS A 95 0.82 3.28 -0.52
N LEU A 96 1.97 2.62 -0.68
CA LEU A 96 2.94 3.02 -1.70
C LEU A 96 2.37 2.98 -3.13
N TYR A 97 1.46 2.05 -3.40
CA TYR A 97 0.77 1.91 -4.68
C TYR A 97 -0.41 2.89 -4.88
N ASP A 98 -0.89 3.51 -3.81
CA ASP A 98 -1.94 4.55 -3.83
C ASP A 98 -1.33 5.96 -3.68
N ALA A 99 0.00 6.06 -3.54
CA ALA A 99 0.69 7.33 -3.41
C ALA A 99 0.76 8.03 -4.76
N GLN A 100 0.24 9.25 -4.81
CA GLN A 100 0.33 10.13 -5.96
C GLN A 100 1.78 10.60 -6.14
N ASP A 101 2.24 10.63 -7.39
CA ASP A 101 3.53 11.19 -7.74
C ASP A 101 3.46 12.73 -7.91
N ARG A 102 4.49 13.31 -8.53
CA ARG A 102 4.59 14.76 -8.77
C ARG A 102 3.58 15.31 -9.78
N LEU A 103 2.84 14.46 -10.48
CA LEU A 103 1.78 14.81 -11.42
C LEU A 103 0.39 14.50 -10.83
N GLY A 104 0.33 14.00 -9.59
CA GLY A 104 -0.91 13.50 -9.02
C GLY A 104 -1.22 12.06 -9.45
N GLU A 105 -0.40 11.41 -10.27
CA GLU A 105 -0.72 10.08 -10.78
C GLU A 105 -0.44 9.00 -9.75
N VAL A 106 -1.36 8.02 -9.65
CA VAL A 106 -1.12 6.78 -8.91
C VAL A 106 -0.61 5.70 -9.87
N CYS A 107 0.16 4.73 -9.36
CA CYS A 107 0.78 3.72 -10.24
C CYS A 107 -0.21 2.91 -11.06
N LEU A 108 -1.44 2.70 -10.56
CA LEU A 108 -2.47 1.98 -11.29
C LEU A 108 -2.97 2.78 -12.50
N LEU A 109 -2.95 4.12 -12.45
CA LEU A 109 -3.37 4.97 -13.58
C LEU A 109 -2.39 4.82 -14.75
N GLU A 110 -1.08 4.83 -14.46
CA GLU A 110 -0.04 4.56 -15.46
C GLU A 110 -0.19 3.16 -16.10
N CYS A 111 -0.55 2.15 -15.30
CA CYS A 111 -0.80 0.80 -15.82
C CYS A 111 -1.94 0.78 -16.84
N VAL A 112 -2.97 1.60 -16.65
CA VAL A 112 -4.06 1.74 -17.63
C VAL A 112 -3.56 2.41 -18.90
N LEU A 113 -2.85 3.53 -18.76
CA LEU A 113 -2.31 4.30 -19.90
C LEU A 113 -1.39 3.46 -20.79
N LYS A 114 -0.56 2.61 -20.18
CA LYS A 114 0.43 1.78 -20.87
C LYS A 114 -0.02 0.35 -21.13
N ASN A 115 -1.25 0.00 -20.77
CA ASN A 115 -1.80 -1.36 -20.87
C ASN A 115 -0.93 -2.43 -20.18
N CYS A 116 -0.37 -2.13 -19.01
CA CYS A 116 0.42 -3.08 -18.20
C CYS A 116 -0.52 -4.06 -17.46
N VAL A 117 -0.92 -5.12 -18.16
CA VAL A 117 -1.94 -6.09 -17.72
C VAL A 117 -1.55 -6.80 -16.42
N ASP A 118 -0.32 -7.27 -16.35
CA ASP A 118 0.22 -8.06 -15.25
C ASP A 118 0.37 -7.23 -13.96
N ALA A 119 0.90 -6.02 -14.06
CA ALA A 119 0.97 -5.08 -12.94
C ALA A 119 -0.44 -4.70 -12.44
N THR A 120 -1.39 -4.51 -13.37
CA THR A 120 -2.80 -4.24 -13.02
C THR A 120 -3.41 -5.40 -12.23
N GLN A 121 -3.18 -6.66 -12.67
CA GLN A 121 -3.66 -7.84 -11.95
C GLN A 121 -3.03 -7.96 -10.56
N HIS A 122 -1.72 -7.76 -10.46
CA HIS A 122 -0.98 -7.85 -9.20
C HIS A 122 -1.46 -6.81 -8.17
N LEU A 123 -1.57 -5.54 -8.59
CA LEU A 123 -1.99 -4.44 -7.71
C LEU A 123 -3.43 -4.61 -7.21
N LEU A 124 -4.35 -5.08 -8.06
CA LEU A 124 -5.75 -5.27 -7.69
C LEU A 124 -5.99 -6.56 -6.91
N GLY A 125 -5.31 -7.64 -7.29
CA GLY A 125 -5.45 -8.97 -6.71
C GLY A 125 -4.82 -9.10 -5.33
N GLU A 126 -3.56 -8.71 -5.20
CA GLU A 126 -2.76 -8.92 -3.98
C GLU A 126 -2.82 -7.72 -3.03
N HIS A 127 -2.87 -6.51 -3.59
CA HIS A 127 -2.72 -5.28 -2.81
C HIS A 127 -4.03 -4.49 -2.63
N ASN A 128 -5.10 -4.86 -3.33
CA ASN A 128 -6.39 -4.16 -3.26
C ASN A 128 -6.23 -2.65 -3.50
N ALA A 129 -5.42 -2.29 -4.49
CA ALA A 129 -5.14 -0.90 -4.88
C ALA A 129 -6.43 -0.14 -5.20
N ARG A 130 -6.41 1.17 -4.95
CA ARG A 130 -7.55 2.05 -5.22
C ARG A 130 -7.64 2.38 -6.71
N VAL A 131 -8.87 2.39 -7.21
CA VAL A 131 -9.19 2.66 -8.62
C VAL A 131 -9.78 4.06 -8.83
N ASP A 132 -10.02 4.77 -7.74
CA ASP A 132 -10.82 5.99 -7.64
C ASP A 132 -10.00 7.20 -7.18
N ILE A 133 -8.67 7.08 -7.11
CA ILE A 133 -7.79 8.22 -6.85
C ILE A 133 -7.61 8.97 -8.17
N GLU A 134 -8.02 10.24 -8.17
CA GLU A 134 -7.89 11.14 -9.31
C GLU A 134 -6.53 11.87 -9.27
N ASP A 135 -5.91 12.02 -10.44
CA ASP A 135 -4.77 12.91 -10.64
C ASP A 135 -5.18 14.39 -10.61
N TRP A 136 -4.25 15.29 -10.94
CA TRP A 136 -4.51 16.73 -10.93
C TRP A 136 -5.46 17.21 -12.03
N ASP A 137 -5.65 16.40 -13.08
CA ASP A 137 -6.58 16.68 -14.18
C ASP A 137 -7.96 16.03 -13.94
N GLY A 138 -8.15 15.32 -12.82
CA GLY A 138 -9.41 14.66 -12.45
C GLY A 138 -9.56 13.25 -13.04
N PHE A 139 -8.49 12.66 -13.57
CA PHE A 139 -8.51 11.30 -14.11
C PHE A 139 -8.10 10.28 -13.06
N SER A 140 -8.94 9.26 -12.86
CA SER A 140 -8.65 8.10 -12.02
C SER A 140 -8.45 6.85 -12.87
N PRO A 141 -7.84 5.78 -12.34
CA PRO A 141 -7.75 4.51 -13.06
C PRO A 141 -9.12 4.02 -13.56
N LEU A 142 -10.18 4.22 -12.78
CA LEU A 142 -11.54 3.86 -13.15
C LEU A 142 -12.12 4.77 -14.24
N SER A 143 -11.97 6.10 -14.14
CA SER A 143 -12.52 6.99 -15.18
C SER A 143 -11.82 6.78 -16.51
N MET A 144 -10.50 6.54 -16.49
CA MET A 144 -9.73 6.20 -17.69
C MET A 144 -10.03 4.79 -18.24
N ALA A 145 -10.33 3.82 -17.38
CA ALA A 145 -10.77 2.50 -17.83
C ALA A 145 -12.18 2.52 -18.45
N THR A 146 -12.96 3.57 -18.20
CA THR A 146 -14.31 3.76 -18.72
C THR A 146 -14.25 4.55 -20.03
N ILE A 147 -13.78 3.90 -21.09
CA ILE A 147 -13.64 4.51 -22.42
C ILE A 147 -15.00 4.45 -23.16
N PRO A 148 -15.37 5.45 -23.99
CA PRO A 148 -16.54 5.38 -24.86
C PRO A 148 -16.59 4.08 -25.68
N ALA A 149 -17.80 3.59 -25.97
CA ALA A 149 -18.03 2.29 -26.63
C ALA A 149 -17.27 2.11 -27.96
N ASP A 150 -16.90 3.22 -28.59
CA ASP A 150 -16.32 3.27 -29.93
C ASP A 150 -14.78 3.21 -29.91
N SER A 151 -14.17 3.26 -28.72
CA SER A 151 -12.73 3.11 -28.53
C SER A 151 -12.38 1.70 -28.05
N PRO A 152 -11.35 1.05 -28.62
CA PRO A 152 -10.94 -0.26 -28.16
C PRO A 152 -10.40 -0.17 -26.73
N ALA A 153 -11.20 -0.61 -25.75
CA ALA A 153 -10.74 -0.76 -24.38
C ALA A 153 -9.57 -1.75 -24.32
N ASN A 154 -8.43 -1.28 -23.81
CA ASN A 154 -7.26 -2.11 -23.58
C ASN A 154 -7.53 -3.13 -22.45
N GLU A 155 -6.69 -4.16 -22.34
CA GLU A 155 -6.97 -5.28 -21.42
C GLU A 155 -6.87 -4.84 -19.95
N ALA A 156 -5.97 -3.91 -19.62
CA ALA A 156 -5.90 -3.30 -18.29
C ALA A 156 -7.23 -2.63 -17.88
N SER A 157 -7.85 -1.88 -18.80
CA SER A 157 -9.15 -1.23 -18.60
C SER A 157 -10.28 -2.24 -18.33
N ARG A 158 -10.26 -3.37 -19.05
CA ARG A 158 -11.23 -4.46 -18.85
C ARG A 158 -11.08 -5.12 -17.49
N ILE A 159 -9.85 -5.29 -17.01
CA ILE A 159 -9.57 -5.86 -15.69
C ILE A 159 -10.12 -4.96 -14.59
N ILE A 160 -9.85 -3.65 -14.66
CA ILE A 160 -10.39 -2.67 -13.70
C ILE A 160 -11.92 -2.70 -13.69
N SER A 161 -12.56 -2.67 -14.87
CA SER A 161 -14.02 -2.71 -14.99
C SER A 161 -14.63 -3.98 -14.38
N LYS A 162 -14.02 -5.14 -14.62
CA LYS A 162 -14.45 -6.41 -13.99
C LYS A 162 -14.26 -6.39 -12.48
N TYR A 163 -13.13 -5.86 -12.01
CA TYR A 163 -12.81 -5.75 -10.59
C TYR A 163 -13.82 -4.86 -9.84
N THR A 164 -14.14 -3.69 -10.39
CA THR A 164 -15.10 -2.75 -9.78
C THR A 164 -16.52 -3.32 -9.76
N ALA A 165 -16.97 -3.94 -10.86
CA ALA A 165 -18.26 -4.62 -10.92
C ALA A 165 -18.36 -5.75 -9.88
N LYS A 166 -17.28 -6.54 -9.70
CA LYS A 166 -17.20 -7.59 -8.69
C LYS A 166 -17.33 -7.01 -7.27
N LYS A 167 -16.58 -5.95 -6.95
CA LYS A 167 -16.64 -5.29 -5.63
C LYS A 167 -18.02 -4.70 -5.34
N LYS A 168 -18.65 -4.06 -6.34
CA LYS A 168 -20.02 -3.52 -6.21
C LYS A 168 -21.01 -4.62 -5.84
N ARG A 169 -21.02 -5.73 -6.59
CA ARG A 169 -21.88 -6.90 -6.31
C ARG A 169 -21.64 -7.50 -4.92
N GLN A 170 -20.38 -7.55 -4.47
CA GLN A 170 -20.05 -8.03 -3.12
C GLN A 170 -20.60 -7.12 -2.03
N ARG A 171 -20.46 -5.80 -2.19
CA ARG A 171 -20.99 -4.80 -1.26
C ARG A 171 -22.51 -4.88 -1.14
N GLU A 172 -23.21 -4.99 -2.28
CA GLU A 172 -24.68 -5.16 -2.31
C GLU A 172 -25.13 -6.45 -1.60
N LYS A 173 -24.44 -7.57 -1.84
CA LYS A 173 -24.73 -8.84 -1.14
C LYS A 173 -24.52 -8.75 0.37
N ASN A 174 -23.47 -8.07 0.82
CA ASN A 174 -23.19 -7.90 2.24
C ASN A 174 -24.25 -7.03 2.91
N PHE A 175 -24.67 -5.94 2.26
CA PHE A 175 -25.74 -5.07 2.74
C PHE A 175 -27.08 -5.81 2.89
N SER A 176 -27.45 -6.65 1.91
CA SER A 176 -28.67 -7.47 2.00
C SER A 176 -28.62 -8.50 3.13
N LYS A 177 -27.44 -9.04 3.46
CA LYS A 177 -27.26 -9.97 4.59
C LYS A 177 -27.40 -9.26 5.94
N GLU A 178 -26.80 -8.09 6.10
CA GLU A 178 -26.90 -7.29 7.34
C GLU A 178 -28.35 -6.82 7.59
N GLY A 179 -29.06 -6.37 6.55
CA GLY A 179 -30.48 -6.01 6.66
C GLY A 179 -31.41 -7.20 6.94
N SER A 180 -31.03 -8.42 6.54
CA SER A 180 -31.78 -9.63 6.89
C SER A 180 -31.57 -10.08 8.34
N LEU A 181 -30.38 -9.84 8.92
CA LEU A 181 -30.05 -10.18 10.30
C LEU A 181 -30.65 -9.20 11.32
N SER A 182 -30.89 -7.94 10.94
CA SER A 182 -31.57 -6.96 11.79
C SER A 182 -33.08 -7.19 11.90
N ASN A 183 -33.69 -7.93 10.98
CA ASN A 183 -35.14 -8.18 10.96
C ASN A 183 -35.56 -9.47 11.70
N THR A 184 -34.63 -10.23 12.27
CA THR A 184 -34.91 -11.49 13.00
C THR A 184 -34.88 -11.33 14.53
N LYS A 185 -34.89 -10.08 15.03
CA LYS A 185 -35.09 -9.77 16.45
C LYS A 185 -36.41 -9.02 16.65
N VAL A 186 -37.51 -9.75 16.65
CA VAL A 186 -38.79 -9.36 17.30
C VAL A 186 -39.31 -10.58 18.03
#